data_AF-A0AAT9WIS4-F1
#
_entry.id   AF-A0AAT9WIS4-F1
#
_cell.length_a   1.000
_cell.length_b   1.000
_cell.length_c   1.000
_cell.angle_alpha   90.00
_cell.angle_beta   90.00
_cell.angle_gamma   90.00
#
_symmetry.space_group_name_H-M   'P 1'
#
loop_
_entity.id
_entity.type
_entity.pdbx_description
1 polymer ?
#
loop_
_entity_poly.entity_id
_entity_poly.type
_entity_poly.pdbx_seq_one_letter_code
_entity_poly.pdbx_strand_id
1 'polypeptide(L)'
;MGMNINLTPHLEEMVRQKVDSGWCTSASEVVREALRLMEEKHQLLGAKLNQLRCDLQEGLHSGAPRHGIQRKSSAPDGPDAKPRLRMVRKCPSSLRAHVPKLILIKSGIPS
;
A
#
# COMPACT_ATOMS: atom_id res chain seq x y z
N MET A 1 33.62 3.02 17.85
CA MET A 1 33.52 1.66 17.28
C MET A 1 33.20 1.81 15.80
N GLY A 2 34.08 1.37 14.89
CA GLY A 2 33.87 1.46 13.44
C GLY A 2 33.50 0.10 12.87
N MET A 3 32.50 0.05 11.98
CA MET A 3 32.12 -1.15 11.25
C MET A 3 32.93 -1.22 9.95
N ASN A 4 33.58 -2.35 9.67
CA ASN A 4 34.24 -2.58 8.40
C ASN A 4 33.23 -3.14 7.39
N ILE A 5 33.23 -2.59 6.18
CA ILE A 5 32.32 -2.96 5.11
C ILE A 5 33.15 -3.14 3.84
N ASN A 6 33.05 -4.31 3.22
CA ASN A 6 33.71 -4.56 1.95
C ASN A 6 32.82 -4.08 0.82
N LEU A 7 33.36 -3.20 -0.04
CA LEU A 7 32.68 -2.68 -1.21
C LEU A 7 33.15 -3.42 -2.46
N THR A 8 32.32 -3.45 -3.50
CA THR A 8 32.76 -3.87 -4.82
C THR A 8 33.61 -2.76 -5.46
N PRO A 9 34.52 -3.07 -6.40
CA PRO A 9 35.39 -2.06 -7.00
C PRO A 9 34.64 -0.87 -7.62
N HIS A 10 33.47 -1.14 -8.22
CA HIS A 10 32.61 -0.10 -8.79
C HIS A 10 32.05 0.86 -7.72
N LEU A 11 31.64 0.32 -6.57
CA LEU A 11 31.14 1.15 -5.47
C LEU A 11 32.28 1.96 -4.82
N GLU A 12 33.48 1.40 -4.71
CA GLU A 12 34.65 2.14 -4.24
C GLU A 12 34.97 3.34 -5.14
N GLU A 13 34.95 3.15 -6.46
CA GLU A 13 35.17 4.22 -7.41
C GLU A 13 34.11 5.32 -7.28
N MET A 14 32.84 4.93 -7.16
CA MET A 14 31.75 5.89 -6.98
C MET A 14 31.87 6.67 -5.66
N VAL A 15 32.31 6.02 -4.58
CA VAL A 15 32.59 6.68 -3.30
C VAL A 15 33.77 7.63 -3.42
N ARG A 16 34.86 7.23 -4.08
CA ARG A 16 36.03 8.10 -4.32
C ARG A 16 35.64 9.35 -5.10
N GLN A 17 34.94 9.20 -6.22
CA GLN A 17 34.45 10.33 -7.01
C GLN A 17 33.59 11.30 -6.19
N LYS A 18 32.76 10.77 -5.28
CA LYS A 18 31.93 11.59 -4.38
C LYS A 18 32.77 12.38 -3.38
N VAL A 19 33.80 11.76 -2.82
CA VAL A 19 34.71 12.43 -1.89
C VAL A 19 35.55 13.48 -2.62
N ASP A 20 36.09 13.13 -3.79
CA ASP A 20 36.90 14.02 -4.63
C ASP A 20 36.10 15.23 -5.12
N SER A 21 34.79 15.09 -5.30
CA SER A 21 33.91 16.21 -5.66
C SER A 21 33.74 17.25 -4.55
N GLY A 22 34.24 16.99 -3.33
CA GLY A 22 34.22 17.90 -2.19
C GLY A 22 32.89 17.96 -1.44
N TRP A 23 31.87 17.22 -1.88
CA TRP A 23 30.56 17.17 -1.21
C TRP A 23 30.56 16.31 0.05
N CYS A 24 31.50 15.38 0.16
CA CYS A 24 31.63 14.50 1.32
C CYS A 24 33.09 14.43 1.74
N THR A 25 33.34 14.48 3.04
CA THR A 25 34.69 14.50 3.63
C THR A 25 35.26 13.09 3.81
N SER A 26 34.41 12.05 3.81
CA SER A 26 34.82 10.67 4.03
C SER A 26 33.86 9.66 3.38
N ALA A 27 34.37 8.48 3.06
CA ALA A 27 33.56 7.34 2.66
C ALA A 27 32.44 7.02 3.67
N SER A 28 32.70 7.17 4.96
CA SER A 28 31.68 6.94 6.00
C SER A 28 30.52 7.94 5.92
N GLU A 29 30.78 9.15 5.44
CA GLU A 29 29.76 10.19 5.25
C GLU A 29 28.92 9.90 4.01
N VAL A 30 29.57 9.50 2.90
CA VAL A 30 28.88 9.05 1.68
C VAL A 30 27.91 7.91 1.98
N VAL A 31 28.35 6.92 2.76
CA VAL A 31 27.51 5.76 3.12
C VAL A 31 26.31 6.19 3.99
N ARG A 32 26.51 7.11 4.95
CA ARG A 32 25.40 7.62 5.78
C ARG A 32 24.36 8.35 4.94
N GLU A 33 24.80 9.24 4.05
CA GLU A 33 23.92 9.97 3.13
C GLU A 33 23.15 9.01 2.21
N ALA A 34 23.84 8.02 1.63
CA ALA A 34 23.22 7.03 0.76
C ALA A 34 22.15 6.20 1.51
N LEU A 35 22.44 5.75 2.73
CA LEU A 35 21.49 5.01 3.56
C LEU A 35 20.29 5.86 3.96
N ARG A 36 20.49 7.15 4.27
CA ARG A 36 19.41 8.09 4.58
C ARG A 36 18.44 8.24 3.41
N LEU A 37 18.96 8.45 2.20
CA LEU A 37 18.15 8.54 0.99
C LEU A 37 17.43 7.22 0.67
N MET A 38 18.09 6.08 0.93
CA MET A 38 17.49 4.76 0.73
C MET A 38 16.33 4.53 1.72
N GLU A 39 16.49 4.93 2.98
CA GLU A 39 15.45 4.81 4.00
C GLU A 39 14.22 5.67 3.66
N GLU A 40 14.42 6.92 3.24
CA GLU A 40 13.33 7.79 2.78
C GLU A 40 12.54 7.15 1.63
N LYS A 41 13.24 6.61 0.63
CA LYS A 41 12.62 5.90 -0.49
C LYS A 41 11.85 4.66 -0.03
N HIS A 42 12.42 3.88 0.90
CA HIS A 42 11.74 2.71 1.46
C HIS A 42 10.47 3.08 2.22
N GLN A 43 10.49 4.17 3.00
CA GLN A 43 9.29 4.65 3.70
C GLN A 43 8.18 5.04 2.71
N LEU A 44 8.52 5.75 1.64
CA LEU A 44 7.55 6.13 0.60
C LEU A 44 6.98 4.91 -0.13
N LEU A 45 7.81 3.94 -0.48
CA LEU A 45 7.36 2.69 -1.11
C LEU A 45 6.50 1.86 -0.16
N GLY A 46 6.86 1.79 1.12
CA GLY A 46 6.08 1.11 2.16
C GLY A 46 4.69 1.72 2.33
N ALA A 47 4.60 3.05 2.40
CA ALA A 47 3.32 3.76 2.47
C ALA A 47 2.43 3.47 1.25
N LYS A 48 2.99 3.53 0.04
CA LYS A 48 2.27 3.22 -1.21
C LYS A 48 1.78 1.76 -1.24
N LEU A 49 2.62 0.82 -0.84
CA LEU A 49 2.24 -0.59 -0.78
C LEU A 49 1.13 -0.84 0.26
N ASN A 50 1.20 -0.19 1.41
CA ASN A 50 0.18 -0.30 2.44
C ASN A 50 -1.16 0.27 1.94
N GLN A 51 -1.14 1.43 1.30
CA GLN A 51 -2.34 2.01 0.68
C GLN A 51 -2.95 1.05 -0.35
N LEU A 52 -2.13 0.51 -1.26
CA LEU A 52 -2.61 -0.44 -2.26
C LEU A 52 -3.19 -1.71 -1.64
N ARG A 53 -2.61 -2.20 -0.54
CA ARG A 53 -3.14 -3.35 0.21
C ARG A 53 -4.49 -3.05 0.85
N CYS A 54 -4.67 -1.85 1.39
CA CYS A 54 -5.96 -1.39 1.91
C CYS A 54 -7.02 -1.33 0.80
N ASP A 55 -6.70 -0.71 -0.34
CA ASP A 55 -7.61 -0.60 -1.48
C ASP A 55 -8.05 -1.99 -2.00
N LEU A 56 -7.12 -2.94 -2.06
CA LEU A 56 -7.43 -4.33 -2.42
C LEU A 56 -8.34 -5.00 -1.40
N GLN A 57 -8.08 -4.82 -0.10
CA GLN A 57 -8.95 -5.38 0.94
C GLN A 57 -10.36 -4.77 0.89
N GLU A 58 -10.47 -3.46 0.68
CA GLU A 58 -11.75 -2.80 0.47
C GLU A 58 -12.48 -3.36 -0.76
N GLY A 59 -11.76 -3.54 -1.88
CA GLY A 59 -12.29 -4.18 -3.09
C GLY A 59 -12.81 -5.59 -2.84
N LEU A 60 -12.06 -6.42 -2.09
CA LEU A 60 -12.48 -7.77 -1.71
C LEU A 60 -13.70 -7.77 -0.78
N HIS A 61 -13.77 -6.82 0.16
CA HIS A 61 -14.93 -6.67 1.05
C HIS A 61 -16.15 -6.04 0.37
N SER A 62 -15.98 -5.36 -0.76
CA SER A 62 -17.06 -4.70 -1.52
C SER A 62 -18.05 -5.66 -2.19
N GLY A 63 -17.79 -6.97 -2.12
CA GLY A 63 -18.68 -8.03 -2.57
C GLY A 63 -18.40 -8.51 -3.98
N ALA A 64 -19.29 -9.34 -4.53
CA ALA A 64 -19.09 -9.92 -5.85
C ALA A 64 -18.99 -8.81 -6.92
N PRO A 65 -18.03 -8.89 -7.84
CA PRO A 65 -17.91 -7.93 -8.94
C PRO A 65 -19.24 -7.85 -9.69
N ARG A 66 -19.75 -6.63 -9.87
CA ARG A 66 -21.07 -6.36 -10.48
C ARG A 66 -21.21 -6.86 -11.92
N HIS A 67 -20.09 -7.24 -12.54
CA HIS A 67 -20.02 -7.89 -13.84
C HIS A 67 -18.94 -8.98 -13.83
N GLY A 68 -19.03 -9.92 -12.90
CA GLY A 68 -18.30 -11.18 -13.06
C GLY A 68 -18.85 -11.88 -14.30
N ILE A 69 -17.97 -12.21 -15.26
CA ILE A 69 -18.28 -13.14 -16.35
C ILE A 69 -18.90 -14.37 -15.68
N GLN A 70 -20.23 -14.45 -15.73
CA GLN A 70 -20.93 -15.69 -15.49
C GLN A 70 -20.43 -16.57 -16.64
N ARG A 71 -19.44 -17.42 -16.35
CA ARG A 71 -19.30 -18.64 -17.14
C ARG A 71 -20.63 -19.33 -16.95
N LYS A 72 -21.52 -19.08 -17.92
CA LYS A 72 -22.77 -19.79 -18.08
C LYS A 72 -22.33 -21.23 -18.27
N SER A 73 -22.34 -22.01 -17.20
CA SER A 73 -22.56 -23.43 -17.31
C SER A 73 -24.00 -23.57 -17.80
N SER A 74 -24.23 -23.29 -19.08
CA SER A 74 -25.39 -23.78 -19.82
C SER A 74 -25.33 -25.30 -19.76
N ALA A 75 -26.37 -26.06 -19.50
CA ALA A 75 -27.76 -25.86 -19.10
C ALA A 75 -28.25 -27.28 -18.65
N PRO A 76 -29.45 -27.42 -18.07
CA PRO A 76 -29.95 -28.66 -17.44
C PRO A 76 -30.51 -29.66 -18.48
N ASP A 77 -30.82 -30.92 -18.19
CA ASP A 77 -32.16 -31.35 -17.73
C ASP A 77 -32.13 -32.83 -17.28
N GLY A 78 -32.49 -33.07 -16.03
CA GLY A 78 -32.82 -34.39 -15.48
C GLY A 78 -34.03 -34.23 -14.54
N PRO A 79 -35.12 -34.99 -14.71
CA PRO A 79 -36.43 -34.64 -14.16
C PRO A 79 -36.61 -35.02 -12.68
N ASP A 80 -35.68 -34.73 -11.77
CA ASP A 80 -35.79 -35.22 -10.37
C ASP A 80 -35.27 -34.25 -9.28
N ALA A 81 -35.34 -32.93 -9.47
CA ALA A 81 -34.87 -31.98 -8.45
C ALA A 81 -36.02 -31.33 -7.66
N LYS A 82 -36.25 -31.85 -6.45
CA LYS A 82 -37.17 -31.28 -5.44
C LYS A 82 -36.86 -29.79 -5.14
N PRO A 83 -37.87 -28.96 -4.86
CA PRO A 83 -37.67 -27.54 -4.61
C PRO A 83 -36.89 -27.32 -3.31
N ARG A 84 -35.66 -26.80 -3.42
CA ARG A 84 -34.84 -26.43 -2.26
C ARG A 84 -35.23 -25.04 -1.81
N LEU A 85 -36.07 -24.95 -0.77
CA LEU A 85 -36.44 -23.69 -0.11
C LEU A 85 -35.19 -22.89 0.24
N ARG A 86 -35.04 -21.72 -0.41
CA ARG A 86 -33.94 -20.79 -0.15
C ARG A 86 -34.36 -19.91 1.03
N MET A 87 -33.84 -20.20 2.22
CA MET A 87 -34.05 -19.35 3.38
C MET A 87 -33.32 -18.03 3.18
N VAL A 88 -34.05 -16.97 2.81
CA VAL A 88 -33.53 -15.61 2.74
C VAL A 88 -33.30 -15.17 4.19
N ARG A 89 -32.03 -15.15 4.64
CA ARG A 89 -31.70 -14.53 5.92
C ARG A 89 -31.97 -13.04 5.81
N LYS A 90 -33.06 -12.61 6.45
CA LYS A 90 -33.44 -11.20 6.64
C LYS A 90 -32.23 -10.46 7.22
N CYS A 91 -31.64 -9.54 6.46
CA CYS A 91 -30.65 -8.63 6.99
C CYS A 91 -31.30 -7.77 8.09
N PRO A 92 -30.76 -7.72 9.32
CA PRO A 92 -31.17 -6.69 10.25
C PRO A 92 -30.60 -5.36 9.74
N SER A 93 -31.50 -4.54 9.21
CA SER A 93 -31.26 -3.14 8.88
C SER A 93 -30.99 -2.36 10.16
N SER A 94 -29.77 -2.39 10.68
CA SER A 94 -29.29 -1.37 11.62
C SER A 94 -27.77 -1.47 11.81
N LEU A 95 -27.01 -0.67 11.06
CA LEU A 95 -25.87 0.02 11.64
C LEU A 95 -25.61 1.28 10.82
N ARG A 96 -26.28 2.34 11.28
CA ARG A 96 -26.08 3.73 10.90
C ARG A 96 -24.63 4.09 11.26
N ALA A 97 -23.72 4.04 10.29
CA ALA A 97 -22.36 4.52 10.47
C ALA A 97 -22.39 6.06 10.52
N HIS A 98 -22.14 6.57 11.71
CA HIS A 98 -21.91 7.96 12.03
C HIS A 98 -20.66 8.43 11.26
N VAL A 99 -20.84 9.28 10.25
CA VAL A 99 -19.74 10.03 9.64
C VAL A 99 -19.31 11.14 10.59
N PRO A 100 -18.05 11.19 11.07
CA PRO A 100 -17.57 12.39 11.74
C PRO A 100 -17.40 13.48 10.68
N LYS A 101 -18.23 14.53 10.76
CA LYS A 101 -17.94 15.81 10.12
C LYS A 101 -16.72 16.40 10.81
N LEU A 102 -15.55 16.27 10.19
CA LEU A 102 -14.41 17.12 10.47
C LEU A 102 -14.17 17.94 9.21
N ILE A 103 -14.41 19.26 9.31
CA ILE A 103 -13.76 20.38 8.63
C ILE A 103 -14.62 21.62 8.91
N LEU A 104 -14.11 22.54 9.73
CA LEU A 104 -13.93 23.95 9.34
C LEU A 104 -12.99 24.62 10.36
N ILE A 105 -11.72 24.75 9.98
CA ILE A 105 -10.74 25.56 10.71
C ILE A 105 -11.10 27.03 10.42
N LYS A 106 -11.53 27.78 11.46
CA LYS A 106 -11.61 29.23 11.39
C LYS A 106 -10.20 29.79 11.34
N SER A 107 -9.76 30.23 10.15
CA SER A 107 -8.62 31.11 9.99
C SER A 107 -8.97 32.49 10.55
N GLY A 108 -8.48 32.80 11.76
CA GLY A 108 -8.42 34.16 12.28
C GLY A 108 -7.09 34.79 11.89
N ILE A 109 -7.13 35.69 10.90
CA ILE A 109 -6.02 36.55 10.50
C ILE A 109 -6.00 37.75 11.47
N PRO A 110 -4.85 38.13 12.08
CA PRO A 110 -4.75 39.32 12.91
C PRO A 110 -4.59 40.58 12.05
N SER A 111 -5.13 41.70 12.54
CA SER A 111 -4.75 43.06 12.13
C SER A 111 -4.31 43.83 13.37
#